data_AF-A0A3D2JND6-F1
#
_entry.id   AF-A0A3D2JND6-F1
#
_cell.length_a   1.000
_cell.length_b   1.000
_cell.length_c   1.000
_cell.angle_alpha   90.00
_cell.angle_beta   90.00
_cell.angle_gamma   90.00
#
_symmetry.space_group_name_H-M   'P 1'
#
loop_
_entity.id
_entity.type
_entity.pdbx_description
1 polymer ?
#
loop_
_entity_poly.entity_id
_entity_poly.type
_entity_poly.pdbx_seq_one_letter_code
_entity_poly.pdbx_strand_id
1 'polypeptide(L)'
;RTDRMIRTTTFVTKSAARQEWALAVLPEGHFDTDDVAWSNFADSSTTLIETEKGRVICLRKDSASPRPHNMALHSLQGTRGAYLSGRFDGEDPVVWLDGVSKGVSPANFRYKNMA
;
A
#
# COMPACT_ATOMS: atom_id res chain seq x y z
N ARG A 1 20.09 -6.91 15.47
CA ARG A 1 18.77 -7.47 15.08
C ARG A 1 18.16 -6.61 13.96
N THR A 2 18.88 -6.46 12.85
CA THR A 2 18.47 -5.61 11.71
C THR A 2 17.98 -6.47 10.55
N ASP A 3 17.31 -5.87 9.59
CA ASP A 3 16.95 -6.46 8.31
C ASP A 3 17.23 -5.40 7.22
N ARG A 4 17.48 -5.83 5.99
CA ARG A 4 17.87 -4.93 4.89
C ARG A 4 17.00 -5.19 3.68
N MET A 5 16.62 -4.13 2.98
CA MET A 5 15.90 -4.21 1.71
C MET A 5 16.90 -4.56 0.60
N ILE A 6 16.62 -5.58 -0.20
CA ILE A 6 17.57 -6.13 -1.20
C ILE A 6 17.09 -6.04 -2.64
N ARG A 7 15.77 -6.06 -2.85
CA ARG A 7 15.20 -6.08 -4.19
C ARG A 7 13.85 -5.40 -4.16
N THR A 8 13.53 -4.70 -5.26
CA THR A 8 12.23 -4.10 -5.43
C THR A 8 11.74 -4.23 -6.86
N THR A 9 10.43 -4.23 -7.05
CA THR A 9 9.77 -3.98 -8.33
C THR A 9 8.71 -2.91 -8.14
N THR A 10 8.57 -2.01 -9.11
CA THR A 10 7.64 -0.87 -9.04
C THR A 10 6.84 -0.78 -10.32
N PHE A 11 5.53 -0.62 -10.17
CA PHE A 11 4.60 -0.31 -11.25
C PHE A 11 3.95 1.04 -10.98
N VAL A 12 3.77 1.83 -12.04
CA VAL A 12 3.22 3.19 -11.95
C VAL A 12 2.02 3.35 -12.87
N THR A 13 1.10 4.22 -12.50
CA THR A 13 0.03 4.69 -13.39
C THR A 13 0.52 5.89 -14.19
N LYS A 14 -0.12 6.20 -15.33
CA LYS A 14 0.04 7.51 -15.98
C LYS A 14 -0.41 8.65 -15.04
N SER A 15 0.02 9.88 -15.31
CA SER A 15 -0.35 11.08 -14.54
C SER A 15 -1.67 11.71 -15.02
N ALA A 16 -2.75 10.94 -15.09
CA ALA A 16 -4.03 11.39 -15.63
C ALA A 16 -4.72 12.42 -14.73
N ALA A 17 -4.69 12.23 -13.41
CA ALA A 17 -5.34 13.13 -12.47
C ALA A 17 -4.75 14.54 -12.52
N ARG A 18 -3.43 14.67 -12.71
CA ARG A 18 -2.79 15.99 -12.88
C ARG A 18 -3.18 16.65 -14.20
N GLN A 19 -3.26 15.88 -15.29
CA GLN A 19 -3.67 16.41 -16.59
C GLN A 19 -5.13 16.91 -16.54
N GLU A 20 -6.03 16.12 -15.96
CA GLU A 20 -7.43 16.53 -15.76
C GLU A 20 -7.55 17.77 -14.88
N TRP A 21 -6.80 17.83 -13.78
CA TRP A 21 -6.75 19.02 -12.92
C TRP A 21 -6.25 20.25 -13.68
N ALA A 22 -5.15 20.13 -14.42
CA ALA A 22 -4.54 21.22 -15.17
C ALA A 22 -5.53 21.80 -16.20
N LEU A 23 -6.18 20.93 -16.99
CA LEU A 23 -7.19 21.32 -17.97
C LEU A 23 -8.42 21.98 -17.32
N ALA A 24 -8.76 21.61 -16.09
CA ALA A 24 -9.94 22.12 -15.40
C ALA A 24 -9.73 23.49 -14.75
N VAL A 25 -8.50 23.84 -14.35
CA VAL A 25 -8.23 25.02 -13.50
C VAL A 25 -7.29 26.04 -14.12
N LEU A 26 -6.49 25.66 -15.11
CA LEU A 26 -5.51 26.55 -15.73
C LEU A 26 -6.09 27.21 -16.99
N PRO A 27 -5.62 28.43 -17.34
CA PRO A 27 -6.03 29.09 -18.57
C PRO A 27 -5.68 28.30 -19.83
N GLU A 28 -6.43 28.53 -20.90
CA GLU A 28 -6.12 28.00 -22.23
C GLU A 28 -4.70 28.41 -22.66
N GLY A 29 -3.93 27.45 -23.18
CA GLY A 29 -2.55 27.66 -23.62
C GLY A 29 -1.49 27.59 -22.52
N HIS A 30 -1.87 27.29 -21.27
CA HIS A 30 -0.90 27.09 -20.19
C HIS A 30 -0.08 25.80 -20.44
N PHE A 31 1.24 25.84 -20.21
CA PHE A 31 2.14 24.71 -20.56
C PHE A 31 1.75 23.38 -19.89
N ASP A 32 1.27 23.41 -18.64
CA ASP A 32 0.80 22.22 -17.92
C ASP A 32 -0.50 21.60 -18.47
N THR A 33 -1.17 22.27 -19.41
CA THR A 33 -2.34 21.71 -20.12
C THR A 33 -1.94 20.90 -21.35
N ASP A 34 -0.68 20.96 -21.77
CA ASP A 34 -0.16 20.15 -22.88
C ASP A 34 -0.11 18.66 -22.46
N ASP A 35 -0.53 17.77 -23.36
CA ASP A 35 -0.54 16.32 -23.16
C ASP A 35 0.84 15.75 -22.78
N VAL A 36 1.94 16.40 -23.19
CA VAL A 36 3.30 15.92 -22.85
C VAL A 36 3.79 16.40 -21.49
N ALA A 37 3.16 17.41 -20.89
CA ALA A 37 3.65 18.09 -19.68
C ALA A 37 3.84 17.11 -18.49
N TRP A 38 2.98 16.10 -18.40
CA TRP A 38 2.97 15.13 -17.31
C TRP A 38 3.49 13.74 -17.69
N SER A 39 4.07 13.58 -18.88
CA SER A 39 4.50 12.27 -19.42
C SER A 39 5.53 11.53 -18.55
N ASN A 40 6.36 12.26 -17.82
CA ASN A 40 7.38 11.72 -16.92
C ASN A 40 6.89 11.56 -15.46
N PHE A 41 5.62 11.83 -15.19
CA PHE A 41 5.03 11.73 -13.86
C PHE A 41 4.05 10.57 -13.77
N ALA A 42 3.80 10.15 -12.54
CA ALA A 42 2.82 9.12 -12.22
C ALA A 42 1.87 9.61 -11.12
N ASP A 43 0.60 9.24 -11.21
CA ASP A 43 -0.35 9.55 -10.14
C ASP A 43 -0.06 8.68 -8.89
N SER A 44 0.11 7.38 -9.12
CA SER A 44 0.40 6.38 -8.09
C SER A 44 1.53 5.45 -8.51
N SER A 45 2.30 4.99 -7.52
CA SER A 45 3.29 3.93 -7.65
C SER A 45 3.05 2.84 -6.61
N THR A 46 3.08 1.58 -7.04
CA THR A 46 3.02 0.40 -6.17
C THR A 46 4.34 -0.34 -6.26
N THR A 47 4.95 -0.55 -5.11
CA THR A 47 6.30 -1.08 -4.96
C THR A 47 6.27 -2.30 -4.04
N LEU A 48 6.78 -3.43 -4.53
CA LEU A 48 7.02 -4.63 -3.72
C LEU A 48 8.50 -4.70 -3.39
N ILE A 49 8.83 -4.76 -2.10
CA ILE A 49 10.20 -4.77 -1.58
C ILE A 49 10.47 -6.08 -0.86
N GLU A 50 11.53 -6.77 -1.24
CA GLU A 50 12.03 -7.96 -0.58
C GLU A 50 13.18 -7.61 0.36
N THR A 51 13.24 -8.29 1.51
CA THR A 51 14.31 -8.12 2.50
C THR A 51 15.28 -9.32 2.54
N GLU A 52 16.49 -9.16 3.08
CA GLU A 52 17.46 -10.25 3.32
C GLU A 52 16.85 -11.42 4.11
N LYS A 53 15.88 -11.17 4.99
CA LYS A 53 15.22 -12.21 5.78
C LYS A 53 13.95 -12.80 5.14
N GLY A 54 13.75 -12.59 3.84
CA GLY A 54 12.63 -13.18 3.08
C GLY A 54 11.24 -12.59 3.40
N ARG A 55 11.17 -11.38 3.98
CA ARG A 55 9.93 -10.63 4.17
C ARG A 55 9.60 -9.82 2.92
N VAL A 56 8.33 -9.48 2.76
CA VAL A 56 7.82 -8.64 1.68
C VAL A 56 7.12 -7.42 2.26
N ILE A 57 7.43 -6.24 1.73
CA ILE A 57 6.76 -4.97 2.03
C ILE A 57 6.04 -4.53 0.75
N CYS A 58 4.73 -4.31 0.85
CA CYS A 58 3.95 -3.65 -0.20
C CYS A 58 3.78 -2.18 0.16
N LEU A 59 4.36 -1.29 -0.64
CA LEU A 59 4.30 0.16 -0.45
C LEU A 59 3.54 0.79 -1.62
N ARG A 60 2.58 1.67 -1.31
CA ARG A 60 1.93 2.52 -2.30
C ARG A 60 2.20 3.99 -1.98
N LYS A 61 2.66 4.73 -2.98
CA LYS A 61 2.69 6.20 -2.96
C LYS A 61 1.66 6.69 -3.96
N ASP A 62 0.70 7.48 -3.48
CA ASP A 62 -0.30 8.12 -4.33
C ASP A 62 -0.45 9.57 -3.86
N SER A 63 -0.14 10.50 -4.75
CA SER A 63 -0.02 11.93 -4.41
C SER A 63 -0.80 12.84 -5.38
N ALA A 64 -1.57 12.26 -6.29
CA ALA A 64 -2.27 13.01 -7.34
C ALA A 64 -3.72 12.58 -7.52
N SER A 65 -4.03 11.30 -7.27
CA SER A 65 -5.38 10.81 -7.50
C SER A 65 -6.39 11.57 -6.64
N PRO A 66 -7.61 11.87 -7.15
CA PRO A 66 -8.67 12.45 -6.36
C PRO A 66 -9.24 11.39 -5.42
N ARG A 67 -8.74 11.34 -4.19
CA ARG A 67 -9.12 10.36 -3.18
C ARG A 67 -9.11 10.95 -1.77
N PRO A 68 -9.87 10.37 -0.81
CA PRO A 68 -9.70 10.66 0.60
C PRO A 68 -8.24 10.43 1.04
N HIS A 69 -7.71 11.35 1.85
CA HIS A 69 -6.38 11.21 2.42
C HIS A 69 -6.40 10.10 3.48
N ASN A 70 -5.74 8.98 3.20
CA ASN A 70 -5.62 7.84 4.11
C ASN A 70 -4.14 7.50 4.30
N MET A 71 -3.62 7.93 5.45
CA MET A 71 -2.27 7.60 5.94
C MET A 71 -2.28 6.47 6.97
N ALA A 72 -3.45 5.89 7.24
CA ALA A 72 -3.63 4.91 8.29
C ALA A 72 -3.53 3.47 7.78
N LEU A 73 -3.69 3.21 6.47
CA LEU A 73 -3.79 1.89 5.84
C LEU A 73 -2.50 1.03 5.98
N HIS A 74 -2.30 0.46 7.16
CA HIS A 74 -1.17 -0.39 7.51
C HIS A 74 -1.63 -1.82 7.77
N SER A 75 -0.83 -2.77 7.31
CA SER A 75 -0.99 -4.18 7.63
C SER A 75 0.35 -4.79 8.03
N LEU A 76 0.34 -5.62 9.07
CA LEU A 76 1.50 -6.40 9.49
C LEU A 76 1.06 -7.83 9.80
N GLN A 77 1.78 -8.81 9.27
CA GLN A 77 1.49 -10.22 9.51
C GLN A 77 2.77 -10.98 9.85
N GLY A 78 2.69 -11.79 10.89
CA GLY A 78 3.74 -12.71 11.30
C GLY A 78 3.15 -14.06 11.71
N THR A 79 3.98 -14.91 12.30
CA THR A 79 3.59 -16.28 12.66
C THR A 79 2.68 -16.36 13.89
N ARG A 80 2.68 -15.33 14.74
CA ARG A 80 1.94 -15.29 16.02
C ARG A 80 1.06 -14.05 16.19
N GLY A 81 0.88 -13.30 15.12
CA GLY A 81 0.04 -12.12 15.16
C GLY A 81 -0.19 -11.50 13.79
N ALA A 82 -1.31 -10.80 13.67
CA ALA A 82 -1.67 -9.99 12.53
C ALA A 82 -2.33 -8.69 13.00
N TYR A 83 -2.08 -7.62 12.28
CA TYR A 83 -2.61 -6.30 12.52
C TYR A 83 -3.07 -5.70 11.20
N LEU A 84 -4.29 -5.17 11.19
CA LEU A 84 -4.81 -4.30 10.15
C LEU A 84 -5.30 -3.03 10.84
N SER A 85 -4.82 -1.88 10.39
CA SER A 85 -5.27 -0.59 10.92
C SER A 85 -6.74 -0.32 10.60
N GLY A 86 -7.36 0.56 11.40
CA GLY A 86 -8.50 1.34 10.92
C GLY A 86 -8.09 2.21 9.72
N ARG A 87 -9.04 2.54 8.85
CA ARG A 87 -8.82 3.27 7.59
C ARG A 87 -9.30 4.71 7.66
N PHE A 88 -10.12 5.04 8.65
CA PHE A 88 -10.69 6.36 8.92
C PHE A 88 -10.96 6.51 10.41
N ASP A 89 -11.25 7.74 10.83
CA ASP A 89 -11.50 8.07 12.24
C ASP A 89 -12.73 7.30 12.77
N GLY A 90 -12.54 6.62 13.90
CA GLY A 90 -13.58 5.80 14.55
C GLY A 90 -13.68 4.36 14.04
N GLU A 91 -12.85 3.93 13.08
CA GLU A 91 -12.73 2.51 12.73
C GLU A 91 -11.70 1.81 13.64
N ASP A 92 -12.15 0.81 14.39
CA ASP A 92 -11.27 0.00 15.21
C ASP A 92 -10.33 -0.88 14.34
N PRO A 93 -9.05 -1.02 14.71
CA PRO A 93 -8.14 -1.92 14.03
C PRO A 93 -8.54 -3.38 14.25
N VAL A 94 -8.22 -4.24 13.27
CA VAL A 94 -8.35 -5.69 13.43
C VAL A 94 -7.02 -6.25 13.93
N VAL A 95 -7.06 -6.83 15.13
CA VAL A 95 -5.88 -7.40 15.78
C VAL A 95 -6.12 -8.88 16.12
N TRP A 96 -5.22 -9.74 15.66
CA TRP A 96 -5.15 -11.13 16.06
C TRP A 96 -3.80 -11.42 16.70
N LEU A 97 -3.81 -11.98 17.90
CA LEU A 97 -2.61 -12.42 18.63
C LEU A 97 -2.81 -13.86 19.11
N ASP A 98 -1.81 -14.71 18.83
CA ASP A 98 -1.80 -16.12 19.23
C ASP A 98 -1.89 -16.27 20.76
N GLY A 99 -2.88 -17.03 21.23
CA GLY A 99 -3.14 -17.24 22.66
C GLY A 99 -3.93 -16.13 23.36
N VAL A 100 -4.29 -15.04 22.67
CA VAL A 100 -5.06 -13.92 23.25
C VAL A 100 -6.38 -13.70 22.49
N SER A 101 -6.33 -13.61 21.17
CA SER A 101 -7.50 -13.36 20.33
C SER A 101 -8.33 -14.64 20.13
N LYS A 102 -9.65 -14.47 19.96
CA LYS A 102 -10.53 -15.58 19.55
C LYS A 102 -10.18 -16.02 18.12
N GLY A 103 -10.29 -17.32 17.86
CA GLY A 103 -10.00 -17.93 16.56
C GLY A 103 -8.57 -18.46 16.44
N VAL A 104 -8.39 -19.46 15.58
CA VAL A 104 -7.10 -20.08 15.28
C VAL A 104 -6.65 -19.66 13.88
N SER A 105 -5.43 -19.16 13.77
CA SER A 105 -4.77 -19.04 12.47
C SER A 105 -4.68 -20.46 11.87
N PRO A 106 -4.97 -20.64 10.56
CA PRO A 106 -4.93 -21.94 9.89
C PRO A 106 -3.48 -22.39 9.67
N ALA A 107 -2.65 -22.39 10.70
CA ALA A 107 -1.49 -23.25 10.74
C ALA A 107 -2.03 -24.68 10.81
N ASN A 108 -2.14 -25.32 9.65
CA ASN A 108 -2.33 -26.76 9.52
C ASN A 108 -3.76 -27.26 9.82
N PHE A 109 -4.74 -26.90 8.98
CA PHE A 109 -6.15 -27.34 9.09
C PHE A 109 -6.37 -28.88 9.16
N ARG A 110 -5.32 -29.72 9.08
CA ARG A 110 -5.38 -31.19 9.22
C ARG A 110 -4.17 -31.90 9.86
N TYR A 111 -3.10 -31.23 10.30
CA TYR A 111 -1.89 -31.94 10.81
C TYR A 111 -1.82 -32.07 12.34
N LYS A 112 -2.76 -31.53 13.11
CA LYS A 112 -2.76 -31.67 14.58
C LYS A 112 -2.93 -33.12 15.07
N ASN A 113 -3.41 -34.03 14.22
CA ASN A 113 -3.60 -35.46 14.54
C ASN A 113 -2.57 -36.37 13.85
N MET A 114 -1.47 -35.82 13.32
CA MET A 114 -0.42 -36.58 12.59
C MET A 114 0.93 -36.60 13.33
N ALA A 115 0.95 -36.28 14.63
CA ALA A 115 2.12 -36.35 15.50
C ALA A 115 1.88 -37.35 16.64
#